data_AF-A0A951TBL8-F1
#
_entry.id   AF-A0A951TBL8-F1
#
_cell.length_a   1.000
_cell.length_b   1.000
_cell.length_c   1.000
_cell.angle_alpha   90.00
_cell.angle_beta   90.00
_cell.angle_gamma   90.00
#
_symmetry.space_group_name_H-M   'P 1'
#
loop_
_entity.id
_entity.type
_entity.pdbx_description
1 polymer ?
#
loop_
_entity_poly.entity_id
_entity_poly.type
_entity_poly.pdbx_seq_one_letter_code
_entity_poly.pdbx_strand_id
1 'polypeptide(L)'
;MSEPLQQTPGTPRKTVTGRRPAAPVLHLLQENHRLTNHSHVLCYGCGQGSDVEWLQLRRFKVHGYDPHPPFGYAEAPKGLYDFVFFNYLLARLKTDAARKAALAKAFGHVKPGGWLVVTSRSAMKAESPDGENGLLRFFQELFSDLDYSDLELLAADAEDRSVAAMVRRNGVYAPAVPWVWIDDREEFLAMCERLVREPVIGLDVETILEEPRVLCTIQLATPQRTFIVDALAVAPLDPLRPVLETDRTLKVIHNAMFEEQMFAKHKIKLVNVYDTLTASRKKHKKSAVSGHKLGETCERELGLYLDKGLQTSDWTERPLSAAQLAYAAVDAEVMLLLHRAFCPPPPPENLELF
;
A
#
# COMPACT_ATOMS: atom_id res chain seq x y z
N MET A 1 16.38 -53.13 41.83
CA MET A 1 15.27 -53.29 40.87
C MET A 1 15.00 -51.93 40.28
N SER A 2 15.38 -51.75 39.02
CA SER A 2 15.45 -50.45 38.35
C SER A 2 14.12 -50.11 37.69
N GLU A 3 13.65 -48.87 37.85
CA GLU A 3 12.41 -48.34 37.29
C GLU A 3 12.40 -48.33 35.75
N PRO A 4 11.24 -48.55 35.08
CA PRO A 4 11.11 -48.32 33.66
C PRO A 4 10.76 -46.85 33.34
N LEU A 5 11.56 -46.27 32.44
CA LEU A 5 11.40 -44.93 31.86
C LEU A 5 10.05 -44.73 31.15
N GLN A 6 9.46 -43.57 31.39
CA GLN A 6 8.24 -43.04 30.77
C GLN A 6 8.36 -42.92 29.25
N GLN A 7 7.32 -43.37 28.53
CA GLN A 7 7.14 -43.12 27.10
C GLN A 7 6.74 -41.66 26.86
N THR A 8 7.52 -40.95 26.05
CA THR A 8 7.19 -39.63 25.52
C THR A 8 6.07 -39.72 24.47
N PRO A 9 5.09 -38.79 24.42
CA PRO A 9 4.04 -38.81 23.42
C PRO A 9 4.58 -38.45 22.02
N GLY A 10 4.66 -39.48 21.18
CA GLY A 10 4.23 -39.47 19.78
C GLY A 10 4.66 -38.30 18.89
N THR A 11 5.82 -38.44 18.26
CA THR A 11 6.18 -37.78 16.99
C THR A 11 5.06 -37.96 15.95
N PRO A 12 4.64 -36.92 15.21
CA PRO A 12 3.66 -37.09 14.15
C PRO A 12 4.23 -38.03 13.09
N ARG A 13 3.44 -39.05 12.72
CA ARG A 13 3.78 -40.00 11.65
C ARG A 13 4.13 -39.22 10.38
N LYS A 14 5.39 -39.31 9.95
CA LYS A 14 5.81 -38.96 8.59
C LYS A 14 5.07 -39.88 7.63
N THR A 15 3.98 -39.42 7.03
CA THR A 15 3.45 -40.02 5.81
C THR A 15 4.25 -39.48 4.63
N VAL A 16 5.10 -40.34 4.06
CA VAL A 16 5.65 -40.16 2.71
C VAL A 16 4.50 -40.41 1.73
N THR A 17 3.69 -39.38 1.53
CA THR A 17 2.66 -39.25 0.47
C THR A 17 2.71 -37.79 0.03
N GLY A 18 2.94 -37.55 -1.26
CA GLY A 18 3.43 -36.29 -1.83
C GLY A 18 2.86 -35.01 -1.22
N ARG A 19 3.75 -34.09 -0.86
CA ARG A 19 3.38 -32.72 -0.47
C ARG A 19 2.54 -32.12 -1.61
N ARG A 20 1.33 -31.68 -1.31
CA ARG A 20 0.52 -30.95 -2.30
C ARG A 20 1.29 -29.68 -2.71
N PRO A 21 1.34 -29.35 -4.00
CA PRO A 21 1.95 -28.10 -4.45
C PRO A 21 1.20 -26.89 -3.87
N ALA A 22 1.87 -25.74 -3.85
CA ALA A 22 1.22 -24.47 -3.54
C ALA A 22 0.23 -24.11 -4.64
N ALA A 23 -0.76 -23.26 -4.32
CA ALA A 23 -1.73 -22.78 -5.28
C ALA A 23 -1.02 -22.12 -6.50
N PRO A 24 -1.37 -22.47 -7.75
CA PRO A 24 -0.71 -21.92 -8.94
C PRO A 24 -0.75 -20.38 -9.02
N VAL A 25 -1.79 -19.75 -8.44
CA VAL A 25 -1.88 -18.29 -8.36
C VAL A 25 -0.67 -17.64 -7.66
N LEU A 26 -0.06 -18.32 -6.67
CA LEU A 26 1.11 -17.80 -5.97
C LEU A 26 2.33 -17.74 -6.90
N HIS A 27 2.48 -18.74 -7.77
CA HIS A 27 3.51 -18.76 -8.79
C HIS A 27 3.28 -17.65 -9.82
N LEU A 28 2.07 -17.56 -10.37
CA LEU A 28 1.70 -16.56 -11.38
C LEU A 28 1.95 -15.12 -10.88
N LEU A 29 1.53 -14.80 -9.65
CA LEU A 29 1.71 -13.47 -9.08
C LEU A 29 3.17 -13.16 -8.76
N GLN A 30 3.96 -14.17 -8.40
CA GLN A 30 5.40 -13.99 -8.19
C GLN A 30 6.14 -13.76 -9.51
N GLU A 31 5.84 -14.56 -10.54
CA GLU A 31 6.46 -14.46 -11.88
C GLU A 31 6.15 -13.12 -12.55
N ASN A 32 4.93 -12.61 -12.36
CA ASN A 32 4.54 -11.28 -12.84
C ASN A 32 4.96 -10.13 -11.90
N HIS A 33 5.82 -10.40 -10.92
CA HIS A 33 6.32 -9.41 -9.94
C HIS A 33 5.25 -8.66 -9.12
N ARG A 34 4.00 -9.13 -9.10
CA ARG A 34 2.90 -8.55 -8.32
C ARG A 34 2.98 -8.92 -6.84
N LEU A 35 3.54 -10.10 -6.55
CA LEU A 35 3.75 -10.61 -5.20
C LEU A 35 5.26 -10.72 -4.95
N THR A 36 5.78 -9.95 -4.00
CA THR A 36 7.23 -9.89 -3.70
C THR A 36 7.51 -10.23 -2.24
N ASN A 37 8.74 -10.64 -1.91
CA ASN A 37 9.12 -11.00 -0.54
C ASN A 37 9.00 -9.85 0.48
N HIS A 38 8.81 -8.61 0.01
CA HIS A 38 8.48 -7.45 0.84
C HIS A 38 7.01 -7.42 1.29
N SER A 39 6.12 -8.12 0.58
CA SER A 39 4.70 -8.23 0.89
C SER A 39 4.46 -8.97 2.21
N HIS A 40 3.57 -8.42 3.02
CA HIS A 40 2.98 -9.05 4.19
C HIS A 40 1.73 -9.82 3.75
N VAL A 41 1.77 -11.15 3.89
CA VAL A 41 0.79 -12.07 3.32
C VAL A 41 0.03 -12.79 4.42
N LEU A 42 -1.29 -12.88 4.28
CA LEU A 42 -2.14 -13.77 5.07
C LEU A 42 -2.67 -14.88 4.16
N CYS A 43 -2.39 -16.14 4.50
CA CYS A 43 -3.07 -17.27 3.89
C CYS A 43 -4.24 -17.69 4.79
N TYR A 44 -5.44 -17.27 4.42
CA TYR A 44 -6.67 -17.50 5.17
C TYR A 44 -7.22 -18.90 4.88
N GLY A 45 -7.58 -19.64 5.93
CA GLY A 45 -8.18 -20.98 5.93
C GLY A 45 -7.25 -22.14 5.55
N CYS A 46 -5.92 -21.97 5.58
CA CYS A 46 -4.98 -23.06 5.31
C CYS A 46 -4.05 -23.41 6.48
N GLY A 47 -3.96 -22.58 7.53
CA GLY A 47 -3.07 -22.82 8.68
C GLY A 47 -1.62 -23.07 8.25
N GLN A 48 -1.04 -24.22 8.60
CA GLN A 48 0.29 -24.69 8.17
C GLN A 48 0.30 -25.35 6.77
N GLY A 49 -0.60 -24.93 5.87
CA GLY A 49 -0.75 -25.52 4.54
C GLY A 49 0.45 -25.34 3.61
N SER A 50 0.41 -26.02 2.45
CA SER A 50 1.48 -25.97 1.44
C SER A 50 1.77 -24.56 0.93
N ASP A 51 0.75 -23.69 0.84
CA ASP A 51 0.90 -22.29 0.46
C ASP A 51 1.79 -21.51 1.44
N VAL A 52 1.61 -21.73 2.74
CA VAL A 52 2.38 -21.05 3.79
C VAL A 52 3.82 -21.58 3.80
N GLU A 53 4.01 -22.90 3.71
CA GLU A 53 5.34 -23.50 3.61
C GLU A 53 6.10 -22.96 2.38
N TRP A 54 5.42 -22.87 1.23
CA TRP A 54 6.00 -22.36 -0.01
C TRP A 54 6.45 -20.90 0.08
N LEU A 55 5.64 -20.04 0.72
CA LEU A 55 5.94 -18.63 0.95
C LEU A 55 7.09 -18.46 1.96
N GLN A 56 7.09 -19.24 3.05
CA GLN A 56 8.15 -19.23 4.05
C GLN A 56 9.51 -19.63 3.47
N LEU A 57 9.56 -20.69 2.65
CA LEU A 57 10.78 -21.12 1.97
C LEU A 57 11.37 -20.05 1.03
N ARG A 58 10.52 -19.13 0.56
CA ARG A 58 10.89 -17.97 -0.28
C ARG A 58 11.08 -16.67 0.51
N ARG A 59 11.13 -16.75 1.84
CA ARG A 59 11.38 -15.63 2.76
C ARG A 59 10.32 -14.52 2.73
N PHE A 60 9.08 -14.86 2.40
CA PHE A 60 7.96 -13.93 2.56
C PHE A 60 7.61 -13.74 4.03
N LYS A 61 7.09 -12.55 4.38
CA LYS A 61 6.43 -12.31 5.66
C LYS A 61 5.01 -12.86 5.58
N VAL A 62 4.82 -14.12 5.94
CA VAL A 62 3.53 -14.82 5.83
C VAL A 62 2.97 -15.25 7.17
N HIS A 63 1.66 -15.05 7.34
CA HIS A 63 0.86 -15.63 8.42
C HIS A 63 -0.13 -16.64 7.82
N GLY A 64 -0.09 -17.89 8.29
CA GLY A 64 -1.15 -18.86 8.01
C GLY A 64 -2.21 -18.81 9.10
N TYR A 65 -3.49 -18.83 8.73
CA TYR A 65 -4.60 -18.87 9.68
C TYR A 65 -5.65 -19.87 9.21
N ASP A 66 -6.24 -20.67 10.11
CA ASP A 66 -7.44 -21.45 9.81
C ASP A 66 -8.48 -21.24 10.92
N PRO A 67 -9.67 -20.68 10.62
CA PRO A 67 -10.72 -20.49 11.62
C PRO A 67 -11.37 -21.80 12.08
N HIS A 68 -11.04 -22.96 11.49
CA HIS A 68 -11.58 -24.27 11.85
C HIS A 68 -10.48 -25.20 12.44
N PRO A 69 -10.44 -25.40 13.77
CA PRO A 69 -9.56 -26.37 14.41
C PRO A 69 -9.75 -27.80 13.85
N PRO A 70 -8.72 -28.70 13.88
CA PRO A 70 -7.47 -28.63 14.65
C PRO A 70 -6.21 -28.31 13.81
N PHE A 71 -6.35 -27.80 12.58
CA PHE A 71 -5.22 -27.56 11.68
C PHE A 71 -4.42 -26.32 12.15
N GLY A 72 -3.15 -26.53 12.48
CA GLY A 72 -2.29 -25.56 13.18
C GLY A 72 -2.15 -24.22 12.46
N TYR A 73 -2.84 -23.21 12.98
CA TYR A 73 -2.42 -21.85 13.38
C TYR A 73 -3.72 -21.21 13.87
N ALA A 74 -4.06 -21.46 15.13
CA ALA A 74 -5.34 -21.06 15.72
C ALA A 74 -5.33 -19.63 16.29
N GLU A 75 -4.16 -18.97 16.29
CA GLU A 75 -4.07 -17.58 16.73
C GLU A 75 -4.64 -16.66 15.63
N ALA A 76 -5.65 -15.87 15.99
CA ALA A 76 -6.26 -14.95 15.06
C ALA A 76 -5.22 -13.93 14.54
N PRO A 77 -5.16 -13.68 13.23
CA PRO A 77 -4.27 -12.68 12.65
C PRO A 77 -4.50 -11.30 13.25
N LYS A 78 -3.42 -10.64 13.64
CA LYS A 78 -3.41 -9.28 14.17
C LYS A 78 -2.93 -8.33 13.08
N GLY A 79 -3.75 -7.34 12.77
CA GLY A 79 -3.44 -6.30 11.78
C GLY A 79 -3.90 -6.62 10.36
N LEU A 80 -3.36 -5.86 9.42
CA LEU A 80 -3.72 -5.85 8.01
C LEU A 80 -2.55 -6.34 7.14
N TYR A 81 -2.89 -6.85 5.95
CA TYR A 81 -1.96 -7.53 5.05
C TYR A 81 -2.02 -6.93 3.65
N ASP A 82 -0.88 -6.90 2.96
CA ASP A 82 -0.79 -6.48 1.55
C ASP A 82 -1.57 -7.43 0.65
N PHE A 83 -1.51 -8.72 0.95
CA PHE A 83 -2.25 -9.78 0.27
C PHE A 83 -2.95 -10.68 1.29
N VAL A 84 -4.23 -10.97 1.05
CA VAL A 84 -4.95 -12.03 1.74
C VAL A 84 -5.37 -13.08 0.71
N PHE A 85 -4.83 -14.29 0.83
CA PHE A 85 -5.18 -15.42 -0.01
C PHE A 85 -6.31 -16.23 0.62
N PHE A 86 -7.38 -16.43 -0.13
CA PHE A 86 -8.55 -17.24 0.19
C PHE A 86 -8.61 -18.42 -0.79
N ASN A 87 -7.64 -19.33 -0.66
CA ASN A 87 -7.42 -20.35 -1.68
C ASN A 87 -8.31 -21.58 -1.45
N TYR A 88 -9.13 -21.94 -2.44
CA TYR A 88 -9.94 -23.17 -2.49
C TYR A 88 -10.95 -23.38 -1.34
N LEU A 89 -11.23 -22.35 -0.56
CA LEU A 89 -12.12 -22.44 0.59
C LEU A 89 -13.60 -22.41 0.21
N LEU A 90 -13.96 -21.77 -0.89
CA LEU A 90 -15.37 -21.66 -1.33
C LEU A 90 -16.05 -23.02 -1.46
N ALA A 91 -15.32 -24.03 -1.93
CA ALA A 91 -15.82 -25.39 -2.10
C ALA A 91 -16.10 -26.11 -0.76
N ARG A 92 -15.49 -25.67 0.34
CA ARG A 92 -15.74 -26.20 1.70
C ARG A 92 -16.97 -25.57 2.35
N LEU A 93 -17.43 -24.43 1.83
CA LEU A 93 -18.55 -23.67 2.35
C LEU A 93 -19.82 -23.98 1.53
N LYS A 94 -20.81 -24.57 2.20
CA LYS A 94 -21.99 -25.17 1.55
C LYS A 94 -23.04 -24.15 1.10
N THR A 95 -23.10 -22.98 1.72
CA THR A 95 -24.10 -21.95 1.45
C THR A 95 -23.45 -20.66 0.99
N ASP A 96 -24.14 -19.88 0.17
CA ASP A 96 -23.62 -18.59 -0.31
C ASP A 96 -23.45 -17.59 0.84
N ALA A 97 -24.37 -17.60 1.81
CA ALA A 97 -24.22 -16.82 3.03
C ALA A 97 -22.92 -17.16 3.81
N ALA A 98 -22.56 -18.46 3.90
CA ALA A 98 -21.31 -18.86 4.55
C ALA A 98 -20.08 -18.44 3.74
N ARG A 99 -20.14 -18.53 2.40
CA ARG A 99 -19.08 -18.06 1.50
C ARG A 99 -18.84 -16.57 1.67
N LYS A 100 -19.89 -15.76 1.55
CA LYS A 100 -19.83 -14.29 1.72
C LYS A 100 -19.34 -13.89 3.10
N ALA A 101 -19.84 -14.53 4.16
CA ALA A 101 -19.38 -14.25 5.54
C ALA A 101 -17.90 -14.58 5.76
N ALA A 102 -17.41 -15.71 5.22
CA ALA A 102 -15.99 -16.07 5.32
C ALA A 102 -15.10 -15.12 4.50
N LEU A 103 -15.56 -14.73 3.31
CA LEU A 103 -14.87 -13.74 2.48
C LEU A 103 -14.81 -12.37 3.16
N ALA A 104 -15.91 -11.89 3.74
CA ALA A 104 -15.93 -10.62 4.47
C ALA A 104 -14.93 -10.62 5.64
N LYS A 105 -14.81 -11.74 6.36
CA LYS A 105 -13.80 -11.90 7.42
C LYS A 105 -12.37 -11.86 6.85
N ALA A 106 -12.10 -12.57 5.77
CA ALA A 106 -10.79 -12.53 5.11
C ALA A 106 -10.47 -11.13 4.57
N PHE A 107 -11.44 -10.48 3.92
CA PHE A 107 -11.34 -9.14 3.37
C PHE A 107 -11.07 -8.08 4.45
N GLY A 108 -11.63 -8.27 5.65
CA GLY A 108 -11.35 -7.41 6.82
C GLY A 108 -9.87 -7.34 7.20
N HIS A 109 -9.07 -8.35 6.83
CA HIS A 109 -7.62 -8.38 7.04
C HIS A 109 -6.81 -7.78 5.88
N VAL A 110 -7.43 -7.43 4.75
CA VAL A 110 -6.72 -6.78 3.64
C VAL A 110 -6.48 -5.32 4.05
N LYS A 111 -5.26 -4.78 3.92
CA LYS A 111 -5.07 -3.34 4.14
C LYS A 111 -5.78 -2.54 3.04
N PRO A 112 -6.23 -1.30 3.25
CA PRO A 112 -6.66 -0.47 2.14
C PRO A 112 -5.58 -0.37 1.04
N GLY A 113 -5.98 -0.63 -0.20
CA GLY A 113 -5.10 -0.76 -1.37
C GLY A 113 -4.42 -2.10 -1.54
N GLY A 114 -4.50 -2.98 -0.54
CA GLY A 114 -4.09 -4.37 -0.62
C GLY A 114 -5.09 -5.21 -1.40
N TRP A 115 -4.71 -6.47 -1.63
CA TRP A 115 -5.45 -7.39 -2.48
C TRP A 115 -6.03 -8.56 -1.70
N LEU A 116 -7.31 -8.84 -1.95
CA LEU A 116 -7.89 -10.15 -1.68
C LEU A 116 -7.72 -11.00 -2.94
N VAL A 117 -7.16 -12.20 -2.79
CA VAL A 117 -7.00 -13.18 -3.88
C VAL A 117 -7.84 -14.40 -3.56
N VAL A 118 -8.76 -14.77 -4.44
CA VAL A 118 -9.68 -15.89 -4.23
C VAL A 118 -9.49 -16.91 -5.34
N THR A 119 -9.07 -18.12 -5.01
CA THR A 119 -9.00 -19.23 -5.97
C THR A 119 -10.19 -20.17 -5.84
N SER A 120 -10.74 -20.60 -6.97
CA SER A 120 -11.94 -21.43 -6.99
C SER A 120 -11.89 -22.45 -8.11
N ARG A 121 -11.89 -23.74 -7.74
CA ARG A 121 -12.16 -24.87 -8.67
C ARG A 121 -13.65 -25.04 -8.93
N SER A 122 -14.50 -24.57 -8.02
CA SER A 122 -15.96 -24.64 -8.17
C SER A 122 -16.50 -23.57 -9.12
N ALA A 123 -15.82 -22.42 -9.24
CA ALA A 123 -16.18 -21.40 -10.24
C ALA A 123 -16.04 -21.92 -11.66
N MET A 124 -15.00 -22.72 -11.95
CA MET A 124 -14.84 -23.39 -13.25
C MET A 124 -16.01 -24.35 -13.59
N LYS A 125 -16.72 -24.89 -12.58
CA LYS A 125 -17.91 -25.73 -12.81
C LYS A 125 -19.18 -24.93 -13.00
N ALA A 126 -19.17 -23.65 -12.61
CA ALA A 126 -20.25 -22.70 -12.81
C ALA A 126 -20.09 -21.94 -14.13
N GLU A 127 -19.22 -22.39 -15.03
CA GLU A 127 -19.17 -21.90 -16.42
C GLU A 127 -20.58 -21.98 -17.02
N SER A 128 -21.22 -20.82 -17.08
CA SER A 128 -22.37 -20.59 -17.95
C SER A 128 -21.94 -20.76 -19.41
N PRO A 129 -22.88 -20.88 -20.36
CA PRO A 129 -22.54 -20.88 -21.79
C PRO A 129 -21.72 -19.65 -22.24
N ASP A 130 -21.66 -18.58 -21.44
CA ASP A 130 -21.06 -17.27 -21.76
C ASP A 130 -19.54 -17.16 -21.47
N GLY A 131 -18.86 -18.24 -21.10
CA GLY A 131 -17.40 -18.26 -20.89
C GLY A 131 -16.91 -17.30 -19.79
N GLU A 132 -15.88 -16.49 -20.10
CA GLU A 132 -15.23 -15.54 -19.17
C GLU A 132 -16.22 -14.54 -18.52
N ASN A 133 -17.25 -14.12 -19.26
CA ASN A 133 -18.30 -13.23 -18.74
C ASN A 133 -19.11 -13.88 -17.60
N GLY A 134 -19.29 -15.20 -17.63
CA GLY A 134 -19.96 -15.94 -16.57
C GLY A 134 -19.13 -15.99 -15.29
N LEU A 135 -17.81 -16.19 -15.41
CA LEU A 135 -16.88 -16.14 -14.28
C LEU A 135 -16.83 -14.76 -13.64
N LEU A 136 -16.80 -13.70 -14.47
CA LEU A 136 -16.80 -12.33 -13.98
C LEU A 136 -18.06 -12.04 -13.16
N ARG A 137 -19.25 -12.39 -13.68
CA ARG A 137 -20.52 -12.21 -12.97
C ARG A 137 -20.55 -12.98 -11.65
N PHE A 138 -20.06 -14.23 -11.64
CA PHE A 138 -19.96 -15.04 -10.43
C PHE A 138 -19.13 -14.33 -9.34
N PHE A 139 -17.96 -13.80 -9.69
CA PHE A 139 -17.12 -13.10 -8.72
C PHE A 139 -17.70 -11.74 -8.30
N GLN A 140 -18.35 -11.01 -9.21
CA GLN A 140 -19.08 -9.77 -8.86
C GLN A 140 -20.18 -10.02 -7.83
N GLU A 141 -20.99 -11.08 -8.02
CA GLU A 141 -22.03 -11.46 -7.06
C GLU A 141 -21.46 -11.94 -5.72
N LEU A 142 -20.32 -12.65 -5.76
CA LEU A 142 -19.63 -13.15 -4.59
C LEU A 142 -19.03 -12.02 -3.74
N PHE A 143 -18.55 -10.96 -4.38
CA PHE A 143 -17.92 -9.80 -3.74
C PHE A 143 -18.88 -8.62 -3.52
N SER A 144 -20.17 -8.76 -3.82
CA SER A 144 -21.15 -7.66 -3.80
C SER A 144 -21.22 -6.86 -2.50
N ASP A 145 -20.84 -7.47 -1.38
CA ASP A 145 -20.94 -6.88 -0.04
C ASP A 145 -19.59 -6.33 0.45
N LEU A 146 -18.55 -6.38 -0.39
CA LEU A 146 -17.21 -5.90 -0.08
C LEU A 146 -16.98 -4.50 -0.66
N ASP A 147 -16.28 -3.64 0.07
CA ASP A 147 -15.88 -2.31 -0.39
C ASP A 147 -14.55 -2.39 -1.17
N TYR A 148 -14.64 -2.67 -2.47
CA TYR A 148 -13.49 -2.93 -3.32
C TYR A 148 -13.48 -2.12 -4.63
N SER A 149 -12.31 -2.02 -5.26
CA SER A 149 -12.07 -1.59 -6.63
C SER A 149 -11.36 -2.72 -7.42
N ASP A 150 -11.25 -2.55 -8.74
CA ASP A 150 -10.37 -3.35 -9.60
C ASP A 150 -10.55 -4.87 -9.47
N LEU A 151 -11.72 -5.38 -9.87
CA LEU A 151 -11.92 -6.83 -10.02
C LEU A 151 -11.18 -7.33 -11.26
N GLU A 152 -10.20 -8.18 -11.05
CA GLU A 152 -9.41 -8.83 -12.09
C GLU A 152 -9.57 -10.34 -12.03
N LEU A 153 -9.78 -10.97 -13.18
CA LEU A 153 -9.67 -12.42 -13.34
C LEU A 153 -8.26 -12.75 -13.83
N LEU A 154 -7.59 -13.67 -13.13
CA LEU A 154 -6.33 -14.21 -13.57
C LEU A 154 -6.57 -15.44 -14.45
N ALA A 155 -5.63 -15.72 -15.35
CA ALA A 155 -5.69 -16.87 -16.25
C ALA A 155 -6.00 -18.16 -15.49
N ALA A 156 -6.97 -18.92 -16.01
CA ALA A 156 -7.34 -20.21 -15.43
C ALA A 156 -6.17 -21.19 -15.56
N ASP A 157 -5.90 -21.91 -14.47
CA ASP A 157 -4.95 -23.00 -14.48
C ASP A 157 -5.66 -24.28 -14.93
N ALA A 158 -5.31 -24.76 -16.13
CA ALA A 158 -5.93 -25.93 -16.75
C ALA A 158 -5.60 -27.24 -16.02
N GLU A 159 -4.41 -27.34 -15.40
CA GLU A 159 -3.97 -28.54 -14.69
C GLU A 159 -4.68 -28.67 -13.33
N ASP A 160 -4.73 -27.57 -12.57
CA ASP A 160 -5.42 -27.49 -11.28
C ASP A 160 -6.94 -27.32 -11.42
N ARG A 161 -7.41 -26.97 -12.63
CA ARG A 161 -8.80 -26.64 -12.99
C ARG A 161 -9.37 -25.59 -12.05
N SER A 162 -8.63 -24.51 -11.87
CA SER A 162 -9.02 -23.38 -11.04
C SER A 162 -8.88 -22.07 -11.77
N VAL A 163 -9.70 -21.11 -11.34
CA VAL A 163 -9.54 -19.70 -11.68
C VAL A 163 -9.24 -18.93 -10.40
N ALA A 164 -8.50 -17.83 -10.53
CA ALA A 164 -8.28 -16.88 -9.47
C ALA A 164 -8.92 -15.53 -9.83
N ALA A 165 -9.58 -14.92 -8.85
CA ALA A 165 -10.01 -13.54 -8.94
C ALA A 165 -9.29 -12.71 -7.87
N MET A 166 -8.99 -11.47 -8.20
CA MET A 166 -8.39 -10.52 -7.29
C MET A 166 -9.22 -9.24 -7.23
N VAL A 167 -9.40 -8.72 -6.03
CA VAL A 167 -10.03 -7.41 -5.79
C VAL A 167 -9.16 -6.57 -4.89
N ARG A 168 -9.11 -5.27 -5.17
CA ARG A 168 -8.35 -4.29 -4.38
C ARG A 168 -9.25 -3.66 -3.32
N ARG A 169 -8.83 -3.63 -2.06
CA ARG A 169 -9.63 -3.01 -1.00
C ARG A 169 -9.64 -1.48 -1.17
N ASN A 170 -10.83 -0.86 -1.12
CA ASN A 170 -10.97 0.60 -1.10
C ASN A 170 -10.40 1.23 0.18
N GLY A 171 -10.23 2.55 0.18
CA GLY A 171 -9.73 3.31 1.33
C GLY A 171 -8.25 3.68 1.28
N VAL A 172 -7.59 3.49 0.13
CA VAL A 172 -6.33 4.22 -0.17
C VAL A 172 -6.67 5.68 -0.34
N TYR A 173 -5.86 6.55 0.26
CA TYR A 173 -6.00 7.97 0.03
C TYR A 173 -5.67 8.31 -1.43
N ALA A 174 -6.60 8.97 -2.09
CA ALA A 174 -6.43 9.54 -3.42
C ALA A 174 -6.24 11.06 -3.29
N PRO A 175 -5.61 11.74 -4.28
CA PRO A 175 -5.49 13.19 -4.26
C PRO A 175 -6.86 13.85 -4.09
N ALA A 176 -7.02 14.71 -3.09
CA ALA A 176 -8.29 15.41 -2.85
C ALA A 176 -8.35 16.74 -3.61
N VAL A 177 -7.20 17.26 -4.06
CA VAL A 177 -7.13 18.45 -4.91
C VAL A 177 -6.67 18.09 -6.33
N PRO A 178 -7.05 18.87 -7.35
CA PRO A 178 -6.52 18.68 -8.70
C PRO A 178 -5.00 18.80 -8.71
N TRP A 179 -4.34 17.98 -9.53
CA TRP A 179 -2.91 18.10 -9.78
C TRP A 179 -2.62 18.54 -11.21
N VAL A 180 -1.43 19.10 -11.42
CA VAL A 180 -0.93 19.54 -12.74
C VAL A 180 0.48 18.99 -12.92
N TRP A 181 0.71 18.30 -14.04
CA TRP A 181 2.04 17.93 -14.49
C TRP A 181 2.68 19.10 -15.23
N ILE A 182 3.91 19.46 -14.86
CA ILE A 182 4.67 20.57 -15.43
C ILE A 182 5.97 20.01 -16.02
N ASP A 183 6.03 19.90 -17.33
CA ASP A 183 7.23 19.55 -18.09
C ASP A 183 7.70 20.68 -19.04
N ASP A 184 7.00 21.81 -19.05
CA ASP A 184 7.36 23.01 -19.80
C ASP A 184 7.95 24.12 -18.93
N ARG A 185 8.86 24.91 -19.52
CA ARG A 185 9.58 25.98 -18.82
C ARG A 185 8.69 27.18 -18.51
N GLU A 186 7.79 27.57 -19.40
CA GLU A 186 6.87 28.70 -19.18
C GLU A 186 5.91 28.38 -18.05
N GLU A 187 5.33 27.18 -18.06
CA GLU A 187 4.46 26.69 -16.98
C GLU A 187 5.19 26.60 -15.64
N PHE A 188 6.44 26.14 -15.64
CA PHE A 188 7.28 26.10 -14.44
C PHE A 188 7.53 27.50 -13.85
N LEU A 189 7.84 28.49 -14.69
CA LEU A 189 8.03 29.87 -14.23
C LEU A 189 6.73 30.44 -13.65
N ALA A 190 5.60 30.26 -14.32
CA ALA A 190 4.29 30.70 -13.86
C ALA A 190 3.89 30.05 -12.53
N MET A 191 4.19 28.75 -12.35
CA MET A 191 4.00 28.05 -11.08
C MET A 191 4.85 28.68 -9.97
N CYS A 192 6.15 28.94 -10.22
CA CYS A 192 7.04 29.52 -9.21
C CYS A 192 6.52 30.89 -8.74
N GLU A 193 6.11 31.76 -9.66
CA GLU A 193 5.53 33.07 -9.32
C GLU A 193 4.26 32.97 -8.47
N ARG A 194 3.42 31.97 -8.75
CA ARG A 194 2.23 31.70 -7.96
C ARG A 194 2.58 31.25 -6.55
N LEU A 195 3.49 30.28 -6.42
CA LEU A 195 3.83 29.64 -5.15
C LEU A 195 4.47 30.59 -4.13
N VAL A 196 5.12 31.68 -4.57
CA VAL A 196 5.64 32.74 -3.67
C VAL A 196 4.54 33.35 -2.79
N ARG A 197 3.27 33.27 -3.23
CA ARG A 197 2.13 33.83 -2.48
C ARG A 197 1.58 32.86 -1.45
N GLU A 198 1.91 31.58 -1.54
CA GLU A 198 1.40 30.56 -0.64
C GLU A 198 2.10 30.64 0.72
N PRO A 199 1.34 30.66 1.84
CA PRO A 199 1.92 30.73 3.17
C PRO A 199 2.51 29.38 3.61
N VAL A 200 2.02 28.28 3.05
CA VAL A 200 2.45 26.92 3.36
C VAL A 200 2.32 26.05 2.11
N ILE A 201 3.32 25.20 1.90
CA ILE A 201 3.32 24.19 0.84
C ILE A 201 3.73 22.84 1.40
N GLY A 202 3.12 21.78 0.92
CA GLY A 202 3.64 20.42 1.07
C GLY A 202 4.71 20.18 0.01
N LEU A 203 5.83 19.58 0.39
CA LEU A 203 6.93 19.32 -0.53
C LEU A 203 7.40 17.87 -0.39
N ASP A 204 7.58 17.22 -1.53
CA ASP A 204 8.18 15.90 -1.68
C ASP A 204 9.00 15.85 -2.98
N VAL A 205 9.88 14.85 -3.13
CA VAL A 205 10.69 14.64 -4.34
C VAL A 205 10.85 13.17 -4.66
N GLU A 206 10.94 12.84 -5.96
CA GLU A 206 11.34 11.50 -6.39
C GLU A 206 12.68 11.51 -7.11
N THR A 207 13.41 10.41 -6.94
CA THR A 207 14.79 10.24 -7.44
C THR A 207 14.99 8.85 -8.04
N ILE A 208 16.02 8.68 -8.87
CA ILE A 208 16.54 7.33 -9.15
C ILE A 208 17.02 6.66 -7.86
N LEU A 209 17.07 5.33 -7.84
CA LEU A 209 17.50 4.57 -6.67
C LEU A 209 19.03 4.45 -6.58
N GLU A 210 19.71 4.51 -7.72
CA GLU A 210 21.16 4.38 -7.86
C GLU A 210 21.89 5.63 -7.37
N GLU A 211 23.07 5.42 -6.78
CA GLU A 211 23.99 6.51 -6.47
C GLU A 211 24.88 6.83 -7.69
N PRO A 212 25.09 8.12 -8.01
CA PRO A 212 24.57 9.30 -7.31
C PRO A 212 23.09 9.55 -7.61
N ARG A 213 22.27 9.80 -6.57
CA ARG A 213 20.85 10.17 -6.75
C ARG A 213 20.69 11.34 -7.72
N VAL A 214 19.75 11.22 -8.65
CA VAL A 214 19.30 12.28 -9.57
C VAL A 214 17.88 12.68 -9.18
N LEU A 215 17.63 13.98 -9.06
CA LEU A 215 16.30 14.54 -8.80
C LEU A 215 15.47 14.44 -10.07
N CYS A 216 14.43 13.60 -10.06
CA CYS A 216 13.61 13.31 -11.22
C CYS A 216 12.34 14.15 -11.23
N THR A 217 11.69 14.28 -10.08
CA THR A 217 10.45 15.06 -9.95
C THR A 217 10.39 15.81 -8.63
N ILE A 218 9.63 16.91 -8.61
CA ILE A 218 9.39 17.72 -7.42
C ILE A 218 7.90 17.92 -7.28
N GLN A 219 7.35 17.63 -6.10
CA GLN A 219 5.93 17.80 -5.81
C GLN A 219 5.73 18.97 -4.86
N LEU A 220 4.81 19.88 -5.21
CA LEU A 220 4.51 21.08 -4.43
C LEU A 220 2.99 21.19 -4.26
N ALA A 221 2.50 20.80 -3.08
CA ALA A 221 1.08 20.83 -2.75
C ALA A 221 0.68 22.14 -2.09
N THR A 222 -0.45 22.69 -2.54
CA THR A 222 -1.17 23.81 -1.91
C THR A 222 -2.57 23.32 -1.49
N PRO A 223 -3.32 24.07 -0.66
CA PRO A 223 -4.68 23.67 -0.30
C PRO A 223 -5.66 23.58 -1.49
N GLN A 224 -5.32 24.11 -2.67
CA GLN A 224 -6.21 24.15 -3.84
C GLN A 224 -5.70 23.30 -5.01
N ARG A 225 -4.41 22.98 -5.06
CA ARG A 225 -3.78 22.31 -6.21
C ARG A 225 -2.42 21.72 -5.84
N THR A 226 -2.07 20.58 -6.42
CA THR A 226 -0.72 20.01 -6.36
C THR A 226 -0.01 20.16 -7.70
N PHE A 227 1.23 20.63 -7.66
CA PHE A 227 2.08 20.71 -8.85
C PHE A 227 3.10 19.58 -8.81
N ILE A 228 3.21 18.85 -9.91
CA ILE A 228 4.18 17.77 -10.10
C ILE A 228 5.11 18.22 -11.22
N VAL A 229 6.34 18.55 -10.88
CA VAL A 229 7.31 19.17 -11.78
C VAL A 229 8.28 18.11 -12.29
N ASP A 230 8.48 18.08 -13.60
CA ASP A 230 9.55 17.34 -14.24
C ASP A 230 10.89 18.05 -14.05
N ALA A 231 11.65 17.66 -13.03
CA ALA A 231 12.95 18.27 -12.75
C ALA A 231 13.98 18.05 -13.86
N LEU A 232 13.79 17.01 -14.71
CA LEU A 232 14.68 16.70 -15.82
C LEU A 232 14.42 17.60 -17.03
N ALA A 233 13.15 17.98 -17.27
CA ALA A 233 12.76 18.80 -18.41
C ALA A 233 12.93 20.30 -18.16
N VAL A 234 12.60 20.78 -16.95
CA VAL A 234 12.50 22.23 -16.69
C VAL A 234 13.78 22.88 -16.19
N ALA A 235 14.89 22.14 -16.07
CA ALA A 235 16.16 22.66 -15.58
C ALA A 235 16.64 23.89 -16.40
N PRO A 236 17.29 24.88 -15.77
CA PRO A 236 17.77 24.93 -14.38
C PRO A 236 16.68 25.26 -13.34
N LEU A 237 16.82 24.75 -12.11
CA LEU A 237 15.78 24.84 -11.08
C LEU A 237 15.81 26.14 -10.25
N ASP A 238 16.65 27.12 -10.61
CA ASP A 238 16.81 28.38 -9.89
C ASP A 238 15.52 29.22 -9.69
N PRO A 239 14.48 29.15 -10.55
CA PRO A 239 13.20 29.82 -10.27
C PRO A 239 12.48 29.35 -9.02
N LEU A 240 12.85 28.20 -8.43
CA LEU A 240 12.28 27.75 -7.15
C LEU A 240 12.85 28.51 -5.94
N ARG A 241 14.00 29.19 -6.08
CA ARG A 241 14.67 29.85 -4.96
C ARG A 241 13.78 30.85 -4.21
N PRO A 242 12.99 31.73 -4.88
CA PRO A 242 12.06 32.62 -4.19
C PRO A 242 11.01 31.92 -3.32
N VAL A 243 10.68 30.65 -3.60
CA VAL A 243 9.72 29.84 -2.85
C VAL A 243 10.41 29.05 -1.73
N LEU A 244 11.58 28.48 -2.03
CA LEU A 244 12.28 27.54 -1.15
C LEU A 244 13.24 28.22 -0.16
N GLU A 245 13.87 29.33 -0.55
CA GLU A 245 14.87 30.07 0.26
C GLU A 245 14.26 31.20 1.10
N THR A 246 12.93 31.37 1.09
CA THR A 246 12.22 32.39 1.89
C THR A 246 11.78 31.87 3.25
N ASP A 247 11.73 32.76 4.23
CA ASP A 247 11.10 32.57 5.54
C ASP A 247 9.57 32.74 5.52
N ARG A 248 9.01 33.32 4.46
CA ARG A 248 7.58 33.60 4.34
C ARG A 248 6.73 32.34 4.12
N THR A 249 7.18 31.46 3.24
CA THR A 249 6.45 30.22 2.89
C THR A 249 6.98 29.07 3.73
N LEU A 250 6.12 28.41 4.51
CA LEU A 250 6.48 27.20 5.25
C LEU A 250 6.52 26.00 4.32
N LYS A 251 7.63 25.26 4.29
CA LYS A 251 7.75 23.99 3.56
C LYS A 251 7.50 22.83 4.52
N VAL A 252 6.40 22.11 4.35
CA VAL A 252 6.11 20.91 5.13
C VAL A 252 6.64 19.70 4.37
N ILE A 253 7.53 18.95 5.01
CA ILE A 253 8.25 17.83 4.42
C ILE A 253 8.27 16.67 5.42
N HIS A 254 8.34 15.43 4.95
CA HIS A 254 8.56 14.27 5.82
C HIS A 254 9.98 13.73 5.62
N ASN A 255 10.87 13.96 6.58
CA ASN A 255 12.32 13.65 6.50
C ASN A 255 13.16 14.64 5.67
N ALA A 256 12.97 15.95 5.90
CA ALA A 256 13.57 17.07 5.17
C ALA A 256 15.06 16.99 4.82
N MET A 257 15.87 16.24 5.60
CA MET A 257 17.30 16.05 5.33
C MET A 257 17.56 15.47 3.94
N PHE A 258 16.67 14.62 3.42
CA PHE A 258 16.83 14.03 2.09
C PHE A 258 16.59 15.07 0.99
N GLU A 259 15.51 15.85 1.11
CA GLU A 259 15.16 16.93 0.18
C GLU A 259 16.24 18.01 0.18
N GLU A 260 16.74 18.40 1.35
CA GLU A 260 17.86 19.34 1.51
C GLU A 260 19.09 18.89 0.71
N GLN A 261 19.45 17.60 0.76
CA GLN A 261 20.56 17.06 0.00
C GLN A 261 20.31 17.10 -1.52
N MET A 262 19.08 16.84 -1.95
CA MET A 262 18.73 16.90 -3.38
C MET A 262 18.79 18.34 -3.89
N PHE A 263 18.16 19.29 -3.19
CA PHE A 263 18.17 20.70 -3.58
C PHE A 263 19.56 21.35 -3.50
N ALA A 264 20.42 20.91 -2.56
CA ALA A 264 21.79 21.40 -2.47
C ALA A 264 22.62 21.14 -3.74
N LYS A 265 22.37 20.03 -4.46
CA LYS A 265 23.00 19.74 -5.76
C LYS A 265 22.68 20.79 -6.82
N HIS A 266 21.52 21.43 -6.69
CA HIS A 266 21.06 22.52 -7.55
C HIS A 266 21.35 23.91 -6.97
N LYS A 267 22.15 23.99 -5.89
CA LYS A 267 22.49 25.23 -5.17
C LYS A 267 21.26 25.96 -4.60
N ILE A 268 20.22 25.21 -4.27
CA ILE A 268 18.99 25.71 -3.64
C ILE A 268 19.02 25.32 -2.17
N LYS A 269 18.70 26.26 -1.29
CA LYS A 269 18.54 26.00 0.15
C LYS A 269 17.06 25.87 0.51
N LEU A 270 16.75 25.03 1.50
CA LEU A 270 15.43 25.02 2.13
C LEU A 270 15.47 25.88 3.39
N VAL A 271 14.58 26.86 3.47
CA VAL A 271 14.43 27.79 4.61
C VAL A 271 13.01 27.68 5.15
N ASN A 272 12.78 27.84 6.45
CA ASN A 272 11.45 27.70 7.07
C ASN A 272 10.77 26.35 6.73
N VAL A 273 11.33 25.28 7.29
CA VAL A 273 10.89 23.89 7.08
C VAL A 273 10.20 23.35 8.33
N TYR A 274 9.07 22.68 8.14
CA TYR A 274 8.43 21.84 9.13
C TYR A 274 8.62 20.37 8.76
N ASP A 275 9.40 19.64 9.56
CA ASP A 275 9.63 18.21 9.34
C ASP A 275 8.63 17.35 10.12
N THR A 276 7.68 16.72 9.41
CA THR A 276 6.67 15.85 9.99
C THR A 276 7.25 14.56 10.58
N LEU A 277 8.41 14.09 10.13
CA LEU A 277 9.09 12.93 10.74
C LEU A 277 9.55 13.30 12.16
N THR A 278 10.17 14.46 12.30
CA THR A 278 10.61 14.99 13.59
C THR A 278 9.41 15.26 14.51
N ALA A 279 8.32 15.85 13.99
CA ALA A 279 7.08 16.06 14.75
C ALA A 279 6.46 14.74 15.24
N SER A 280 6.36 13.75 14.35
CA SER A 280 5.87 12.39 14.61
C SER A 280 6.67 11.70 15.72
N ARG A 281 8.00 11.73 15.64
CA ARG A 281 8.91 11.20 16.68
C ARG A 281 8.77 11.91 18.02
N LYS A 282 8.62 13.24 18.00
CA LYS A 282 8.46 14.03 19.23
C LYS A 282 7.13 13.72 19.92
N LYS A 283 6.02 13.69 19.18
CA LYS A 283 4.67 13.40 19.70
C LYS A 283 4.60 12.03 20.38
N HIS A 284 5.29 11.04 19.81
CA HIS A 284 5.21 9.64 20.25
C HIS A 284 6.43 9.12 21.00
N LYS A 285 7.32 10.00 21.45
CA LYS A 285 8.57 9.64 22.13
C LYS A 285 8.41 8.67 23.31
N LYS A 286 7.26 8.70 23.99
CA LYS A 286 6.95 7.87 25.17
C LYS A 286 6.03 6.67 24.86
N SER A 287 5.61 6.52 23.62
CA SER A 287 4.66 5.49 23.19
C SER A 287 5.42 4.39 22.45
N ALA A 288 5.06 3.13 22.68
CA ALA A 288 5.64 1.99 21.96
C ALA A 288 5.05 1.83 20.54
N VAL A 289 4.84 2.94 19.82
CA VAL A 289 4.34 2.89 18.44
C VAL A 289 5.44 2.46 17.50
N SER A 290 5.09 1.53 16.60
CA SER A 290 5.98 1.07 15.55
C SER A 290 5.99 2.07 14.40
N GLY A 291 7.18 2.57 14.05
CA GLY A 291 7.44 3.23 12.78
C GLY A 291 7.02 4.71 12.68
N HIS A 292 7.79 5.45 11.89
CA HIS A 292 7.57 6.87 11.59
C HIS A 292 7.73 7.16 10.10
N LYS A 293 7.68 6.14 9.23
CA LYS A 293 7.62 6.37 7.79
C LYS A 293 6.34 7.16 7.46
N LEU A 294 6.31 7.80 6.30
CA LEU A 294 5.19 8.66 5.90
C LEU A 294 3.85 7.92 6.01
N GLY A 295 3.71 6.77 5.33
CA GLY A 295 2.47 5.99 5.39
C GLY A 295 2.06 5.54 6.80
N GLU A 296 3.01 5.19 7.67
CA GLU A 296 2.72 4.82 9.07
C GLU A 296 2.25 6.02 9.89
N THR A 297 2.79 7.20 9.57
CA THR A 297 2.40 8.46 10.21
C THR A 297 1.01 8.90 9.72
N CYS A 298 0.72 8.81 8.42
CA CYS A 298 -0.61 9.11 7.88
C CYS A 298 -1.69 8.18 8.45
N GLU A 299 -1.42 6.87 8.54
CA GLU A 299 -2.36 5.93 9.11
C GLU A 299 -2.68 6.28 10.57
N ARG A 300 -1.64 6.57 11.37
CA ARG A 300 -1.81 6.83 12.79
C ARG A 300 -2.42 8.19 13.10
N GLU A 301 -2.02 9.24 12.40
CA GLU A 301 -2.45 10.61 12.69
C GLU A 301 -3.74 10.99 11.96
N LEU A 302 -3.98 10.42 10.77
CA LEU A 302 -5.07 10.81 9.87
C LEU A 302 -6.05 9.67 9.56
N GLY A 303 -5.73 8.41 9.91
CA GLY A 303 -6.51 7.25 9.47
C GLY A 303 -6.39 6.97 7.97
N LEU A 304 -5.41 7.58 7.29
CA LEU A 304 -5.22 7.50 5.85
C LEU A 304 -4.19 6.43 5.48
N TYR A 305 -4.54 5.58 4.52
CA TYR A 305 -3.65 4.57 3.99
C TYR A 305 -3.05 5.04 2.67
N LEU A 306 -1.73 5.10 2.60
CA LEU A 306 -1.05 5.46 1.36
C LEU A 306 -0.66 4.20 0.59
N ASP A 307 -0.79 4.27 -0.73
CA ASP A 307 -0.19 3.27 -1.60
C ASP A 307 1.33 3.33 -1.45
N LYS A 308 2.00 2.18 -1.49
CA LYS A 308 3.46 2.07 -1.42
C LYS A 308 4.04 1.46 -2.70
N GLY A 309 3.20 1.12 -3.67
CA GLY A 309 3.59 0.36 -4.85
C GLY A 309 4.53 1.10 -5.79
N LEU A 310 4.55 2.44 -5.76
CA LEU A 310 5.32 3.27 -6.68
C LEU A 310 6.56 3.94 -6.05
N GLN A 311 6.83 3.69 -4.77
CA GLN A 311 8.01 4.23 -4.07
C GLN A 311 9.34 3.85 -4.75
N THR A 312 9.39 2.71 -5.44
CA THR A 312 10.58 2.23 -6.17
C THR A 312 10.33 2.17 -7.68
N SER A 313 9.41 2.99 -8.19
CA SER A 313 9.12 3.11 -9.62
C SER A 313 10.31 3.73 -10.37
N ASP A 314 10.37 3.51 -11.69
CA ASP A 314 11.31 4.24 -12.54
C ASP A 314 10.80 5.67 -12.76
N TRP A 315 11.31 6.59 -11.95
CA TRP A 315 10.97 8.01 -12.02
C TRP A 315 11.66 8.76 -13.16
N THR A 316 12.47 8.10 -13.98
CA THR A 316 13.05 8.66 -15.20
C THR A 316 12.15 8.50 -16.42
N GLU A 317 11.15 7.61 -16.34
CA GLU A 317 10.23 7.33 -17.45
C GLU A 317 9.42 8.57 -17.83
N ARG A 318 9.26 8.82 -19.14
CA ARG A 318 8.44 9.93 -19.66
C ARG A 318 7.56 9.49 -20.85
N PRO A 319 6.29 9.94 -20.90
CA PRO A 319 5.58 10.67 -19.85
C PRO A 319 5.35 9.77 -18.62
N LEU A 320 5.23 10.37 -17.43
CA LEU A 320 4.84 9.60 -16.24
C LEU A 320 3.43 9.05 -16.41
N SER A 321 3.20 7.84 -15.90
CA SER A 321 1.88 7.23 -15.87
C SER A 321 0.92 8.00 -14.95
N ALA A 322 -0.38 7.89 -15.20
CA ALA A 322 -1.40 8.48 -14.33
C ALA A 322 -1.30 7.97 -12.87
N ALA A 323 -0.85 6.73 -12.67
CA ALA A 323 -0.62 6.16 -11.34
C ALA A 323 0.57 6.83 -10.62
N GLN A 324 1.70 7.05 -11.32
CA GLN A 324 2.84 7.80 -10.79
C GLN A 324 2.46 9.24 -10.42
N LEU A 325 1.70 9.92 -11.28
CA LEU A 325 1.23 11.28 -11.01
C LEU A 325 0.32 11.33 -9.79
N ALA A 326 -0.64 10.40 -9.67
CA ALA A 326 -1.52 10.32 -8.51
C ALA A 326 -0.75 10.01 -7.20
N TYR A 327 0.20 9.08 -7.24
CA TYR A 327 1.07 8.76 -6.11
C TYR A 327 1.87 9.99 -5.66
N ALA A 328 2.55 10.65 -6.59
CA ALA A 328 3.35 11.84 -6.32
C ALA A 328 2.49 12.98 -5.74
N ALA A 329 1.29 13.19 -6.29
CA ALA A 329 0.36 14.19 -5.76
C ALA A 329 -0.03 13.91 -4.31
N VAL A 330 -0.31 12.64 -3.97
CA VAL A 330 -0.65 12.22 -2.61
C VAL A 330 0.49 12.52 -1.64
N ASP A 331 1.73 12.16 -1.95
CA ASP A 331 2.85 12.30 -1.03
C ASP A 331 3.12 13.76 -0.64
N ALA A 332 2.97 14.72 -1.56
CA ALA A 332 3.03 16.14 -1.18
C ALA A 332 1.75 16.64 -0.48
N GLU A 333 0.57 16.19 -0.88
CA GLU A 333 -0.71 16.65 -0.30
C GLU A 333 -0.85 16.28 1.18
N VAL A 334 -0.47 15.04 1.54
CA VAL A 334 -0.58 14.56 2.92
C VAL A 334 0.34 15.32 3.88
N MET A 335 1.39 16.00 3.39
CA MET A 335 2.20 16.90 4.21
C MET A 335 1.31 17.99 4.85
N LEU A 336 0.44 18.62 4.07
CA LEU A 336 -0.44 19.67 4.57
C LEU A 336 -1.43 19.14 5.61
N LEU A 337 -1.93 17.92 5.41
CA LEU A 337 -2.83 17.25 6.37
C LEU A 337 -2.11 16.90 7.67
N LEU A 338 -0.91 16.32 7.57
CA LEU A 338 -0.08 16.02 8.74
C LEU A 338 0.28 17.27 9.52
N HIS A 339 0.65 18.37 8.84
CA HIS A 339 0.92 19.64 9.50
C HIS A 339 -0.30 20.13 10.30
N ARG A 340 -1.52 20.07 9.72
CA ARG A 340 -2.75 20.42 10.45
C ARG A 340 -3.00 19.50 11.64
N ALA A 341 -2.69 18.21 11.54
CA ALA A 341 -2.86 17.26 12.64
C ALA A 341 -1.84 17.45 13.77
N PHE A 342 -0.62 17.88 13.46
CA PHE A 342 0.42 18.16 14.46
C PHE A 342 0.34 19.58 15.03
N CYS A 343 -0.17 20.53 14.24
CA CYS A 343 -0.32 21.95 14.56
C CYS A 343 -1.76 22.38 14.23
N PRO A 344 -2.76 21.94 15.02
CA PRO A 344 -4.15 22.32 14.77
C PRO A 344 -4.32 23.84 14.86
N PRO A 345 -5.16 24.44 14.01
CA PRO A 345 -5.46 25.87 14.11
C PRO A 345 -6.09 26.16 15.49
N PRO A 346 -5.93 27.39 16.01
CA PRO A 346 -6.63 27.79 17.23
C PRO A 346 -8.14 27.61 17.03
N PRO A 347 -8.88 27.25 18.10
CA PRO A 347 -10.32 27.16 18.04
C PRO A 347 -10.92 28.53 17.64
N PRO A 348 -12.09 28.56 16.97
CA PRO A 348 -12.77 29.81 16.66
C PRO A 348 -13.01 30.62 17.94
N GLU A 349 -12.84 31.95 17.87
CA GLU A 349 -12.98 32.86 19.03
C GLU A 349 -14.42 32.88 19.60
N ASN A 350 -15.41 32.35 18.87
CA ASN A 350 -16.83 32.42 19.17
C ASN A 350 -17.46 31.07 19.55
N LEU A 351 -16.76 30.25 20.36
CA LEU A 351 -17.40 29.19 21.13
C LEU A 351 -18.20 29.83 22.28
N GLU A 352 -19.33 30.47 21.96
CA GLU A 352 -20.44 30.49 22.90
C GLU A 352 -20.84 29.03 23.10
N LEU A 353 -20.33 28.44 24.17
CA LEU A 353 -20.72 27.13 24.66
C LEU A 353 -22.24 27.14 24.87
N PHE A 354 -22.97 26.47 23.99
CA PHE A 354 -24.37 26.14 24.20
C PHE A 354 -24.53 25.28 25.47
#